data_AF-A0A5P2CLP8-F1
#
_entry.id   AF-A0A5P2CLP8-F1
#
_cell.length_a   1.000
_cell.length_b   1.000
_cell.length_c   1.000
_cell.angle_alpha   90.00
_cell.angle_beta   90.00
_cell.angle_gamma   90.00
#
_symmetry.space_group_name_H-M   'P 1'
#
loop_
_entity.id
_entity.type
_entity.pdbx_description
1 polymer ?
#
loop_
_entity_poly.entity_id
_entity_poly.type
_entity_poly.pdbx_seq_one_letter_code
_entity_poly.pdbx_strand_id
1 'polypeptide(L)' 'MFGKRKAATTPTAQTDQYRLKATGRRVTVLEHLSGGEVRIAMDSGHITRDDIVSARDITPA' A
#
# COMPACT_ATOMS: atom_id res chain seq x y z
N MET A 1 18.93 3.72 27.76
CA MET A 1 18.30 2.42 27.41
C MET A 1 17.44 2.66 26.16
N PHE A 2 17.98 2.37 24.98
CA PHE A 2 17.30 2.66 23.71
C PHE A 2 16.20 1.62 23.45
N GLY A 3 15.01 1.89 24.00
CA GLY A 3 13.80 1.19 23.62
C GLY A 3 13.50 1.53 22.17
N LYS A 4 13.82 0.61 21.26
CA LYS A 4 13.48 0.66 19.85
C LYS A 4 11.96 0.58 19.77
N ARG A 5 11.29 1.72 19.93
CA ARG A 5 9.88 1.87 19.60
C ARG A 5 9.81 1.52 18.12
N LYS A 6 9.28 0.33 17.81
CA LYS A 6 8.75 0.07 16.46
C LYS A 6 7.79 1.20 16.22
N ALA A 7 8.23 2.19 15.43
CA ALA A 7 7.36 3.25 14.99
C ALA A 7 6.23 2.52 14.28
N ALA A 8 5.04 2.56 14.87
CA ALA A 8 3.84 2.43 14.08
C ALA A 8 4.03 3.42 12.93
N THR A 9 4.04 2.91 11.70
CA THR A 9 4.05 3.71 10.50
C THR A 9 2.77 4.53 10.50
N THR A 10 2.79 5.67 11.20
CA THR A 10 1.85 6.75 10.99
C THR A 10 1.92 7.05 9.49
N PRO A 11 0.82 7.00 8.73
CA PRO A 11 0.87 7.33 7.32
C PRO A 11 1.17 8.83 7.22
N THR A 12 2.46 9.15 7.12
CA THR A 12 2.95 10.49 6.85
C THR A 12 2.50 10.88 5.45
N ALA A 13 1.34 11.55 5.38
CA ALA A 13 0.96 12.66 4.49
C ALA A 13 1.32 12.63 2.99
N GLN A 14 1.70 11.49 2.44
CA GLN A 14 1.59 11.13 1.03
C GLN A 14 1.04 9.71 1.07
N THR A 15 -0.28 9.57 1.11
CA THR A 15 -0.88 8.29 0.74
C THR A 15 -0.50 8.11 -0.71
N ASP A 16 0.50 7.27 -0.91
CA ASP A 16 0.98 6.83 -2.20
C ASP A 16 -0.19 6.06 -2.85
N GLN A 17 -1.09 6.84 -3.45
CA GLN A 17 -2.33 6.36 -4.04
C GLN A 17 -2.01 5.90 -5.44
N TYR A 18 -2.29 4.63 -5.66
CA TYR A 18 -2.14 3.98 -6.95
C TYR A 18 -3.49 3.54 -7.47
N ARG A 19 -3.50 3.17 -8.74
CA ARG A 19 -4.59 2.47 -9.41
C ARG A 19 -4.08 1.13 -9.90
N LEU A 20 -4.87 0.09 -9.68
CA LEU A 20 -4.63 -1.20 -10.33
C LEU A 20 -4.88 -1.08 -11.83
N LYS A 21 -3.92 -1.45 -12.66
CA LYS A 21 -4.04 -1.38 -14.13
C LYS A 21 -5.19 -2.23 -14.66
N ALA A 22 -5.43 -3.40 -14.06
CA ALA A 22 -6.45 -4.34 -14.52
C ALA A 22 -7.88 -3.82 -14.31
N THR A 23 -8.13 -3.03 -13.27
CA THR A 23 -9.49 -2.65 -12.85
C THR A 23 -9.70 -1.14 -12.72
N GLY A 24 -8.63 -0.34 -12.77
CA GLY A 24 -8.64 1.09 -12.44
C GLY A 24 -8.92 1.40 -10.97
N ARG A 25 -9.05 0.38 -10.11
CA ARG A 25 -9.43 0.56 -8.70
C ARG A 25 -8.31 1.25 -7.93
N ARG A 26 -8.68 2.24 -7.11
CA ARG A 26 -7.75 2.98 -6.25
C ARG A 26 -7.30 2.11 -5.10
N VAL A 27 -6.01 2.15 -4.81
CA VAL A 27 -5.34 1.37 -3.77
C VAL A 27 -4.25 2.22 -3.13
N THR A 28 -3.89 1.87 -1.90
CA THR A 28 -2.79 2.50 -1.17
C THR A 28 -1.66 1.50 -1.04
N VAL A 29 -0.45 1.86 -1.45
CA VAL A 29 0.71 0.99 -1.19
C VAL A 29 1.10 1.11 0.28
N LEU A 30 1.19 -0.04 0.95
CA LEU A 30 1.59 -0.14 2.35
C LEU A 30 3.08 -0.48 2.49
N GLU A 31 3.58 -1.40 1.66
CA GLU A 31 4.95 -1.92 1.75
C GLU A 31 5.43 -2.44 0.38
N HIS A 32 6.71 -2.22 0.07
CA HIS A 32 7.38 -2.85 -1.06
C HIS A 32 8.09 -4.13 -0.61
N LEU A 33 7.78 -5.24 -1.27
CA LEU A 33 8.36 -6.55 -0.98
C LEU A 33 9.58 -6.79 -1.89
N SER A 34 10.54 -7.57 -1.40
CA SER A 34 11.83 -7.80 -2.07
C SER A 34 11.75 -8.57 -3.42
N GLY A 35 10.55 -8.97 -3.85
CA GLY A 35 10.27 -9.63 -5.14
C GLY A 35 9.72 -8.71 -6.23
N GLY A 36 9.67 -7.39 -6.02
CA GLY A 36 8.97 -6.47 -6.93
C GLY A 36 7.45 -6.52 -6.81
N GLU A 37 6.97 -7.14 -5.74
CA GLU A 37 5.58 -7.12 -5.30
C GLU A 37 5.39 -5.98 -4.29
N VAL A 38 4.15 -5.54 -4.16
CA VAL A 38 3.74 -4.51 -3.21
C VAL A 38 2.52 -4.99 -2.47
N ARG A 39 2.52 -4.79 -1.15
CA ARG A 39 1.32 -4.95 -0.36
C ARG A 39 0.49 -3.68 -0.48
N ILE A 40 -0.76 -3.84 -0.89
CA ILE A 40 -1.70 -2.75 -1.08
C ILE A 40 -2.88 -2.88 -0.12
N ALA A 41 -3.44 -1.75 0.29
CA ALA A 41 -4.73 -1.65 0.94
C ALA A 41 -5.76 -1.11 -0.05
N MET A 42 -6.91 -1.77 -0.13
CA MET A 42 -8.04 -1.33 -0.92
C MET A 42 -9.04 -0.64 0.01
N ASP A 43 -9.29 0.65 -0.25
CA ASP A 43 -10.36 1.36 0.42
C ASP A 43 -11.70 1.01 -0.25
N SER A 44 -12.48 0.17 0.43
CA SER A 44 -13.84 -0.18 0.01
C SER A 44 -14.91 0.44 0.89
N GLY A 45 -14.63 1.61 1.48
CA GLY A 45 -15.60 2.45 2.21
C GLY A 45 -15.93 1.96 3.63
N HIS A 46 -15.80 0.66 3.91
CA HIS A 46 -16.09 0.08 5.23
C HIS A 46 -15.15 -1.05 5.66
N ILE A 47 -14.37 -1.62 4.74
CA ILE A 47 -13.42 -2.71 5.02
C ILE A 47 -12.12 -2.41 4.30
N THR A 48 -11.03 -2.32 5.04
CA THR A 48 -9.69 -2.35 4.46
C THR A 48 -9.36 -3.81 4.14
N ARG A 49 -9.29 -4.13 2.85
CA ARG A 49 -8.76 -5.42 2.39
C ARG A 49 -7.35 -5.20 1.89
N ASP A 50 -6.42 -5.97 2.45
CA ASP A 50 -5.05 -5.99 1.97
C ASP A 50 -4.89 -7.06 0.89
N ASP A 51 -4.07 -6.77 -0.11
CA ASP A 51 -3.70 -7.70 -1.17
C ASP A 51 -2.22 -7.52 -1.54
N ILE A 52 -1.64 -8.50 -2.21
CA ILE A 52 -0.27 -8.43 -2.74
C ILE A 52 -0.36 -8.47 -4.26
N VAL A 53 0.18 -7.44 -4.90
CA VAL A 53 0.17 -7.31 -6.36
C VAL A 53 1.58 -6.99 -6.86
N SER A 54 1.85 -7.21 -8.14
CA SER A 54 3.12 -6.74 -8.71
C SER A 54 3.14 -5.21 -8.71
N ALA A 55 4.29 -4.61 -8.40
CA ALA A 55 4.51 -3.16 -8.58
C ALA A 55 4.29 -2.72 -10.04
N ARG A 56 4.42 -3.66 -10.99
CA ARG A 56 4.17 -3.42 -12.41
C ARG A 56 2.68 -3.34 -12.74
N ASP A 57 1.81 -3.84 -11.89
CA ASP A 57 0.36 -3.88 -12.10
C ASP A 57 -0.35 -2.67 -11.48
N ILE A 58 0.40 -1.77 -10.87
CA ILE A 58 -0.10 -0.51 -10.34
C ILE A 58 0.48 0.68 -11.10
N THR A 59 -0.26 1.78 -11.15
CA THR A 59 0.21 3.09 -11.64
C THR A 59 -0.16 4.18 -10.66
N PRO A 60 0.60 5.27 -10.58
CA PRO A 60 0.17 6.46 -9.85
C PRO A 60 -1.26 6.86 -10.26
N ALA A 61 -2.08 7.24 -9.28
CA ALA A 61 -3.50 7.55 -9.50
C ALA A 61 -3.74 8.84 -10.27
#